data_AF-A0A4R2R0B9-F1
#
_entry.id   AF-A0A4R2R0B9-F1
#
_cell.length_a   1.000
_cell.length_b   1.000
_cell.length_c   1.000
_cell.angle_alpha   90.00
_cell.angle_beta   90.00
_cell.angle_gamma   90.00
#
_symmetry.space_group_name_H-M   'P 1'
#
loop_
_entity.id
_entity.type
_entity.pdbx_description
1 polymer ?
#
loop_
_entity_poly.entity_id
_entity_poly.type
_entity_poly.pdbx_seq_one_letter_code
_entity_poly.pdbx_strand_id
1 'polypeptide(L)' 'MIHKGLTVGEVVHRYPEAVEVFDKHELTFCAGCYVTLFSELEKAAGYAAVQDLEEMICDLKALVERLERVRG' A
#
# COMPACT_ATOMS: atom_id res chain seq x y z
N MET A 1 -0.29 2.50 -12.35
CA MET A 1 1.08 2.01 -12.04
C MET A 1 1.41 2.33 -10.60
N ILE A 2 1.75 1.33 -9.80
CA ILE A 2 2.15 1.49 -8.38
C ILE A 2 3.65 1.82 -8.28
N HIS A 3 4.00 2.80 -7.46
CA HIS A 3 5.38 3.16 -7.11
C HIS A 3 5.43 3.80 -5.70
N LYS A 4 6.63 3.87 -5.12
CA LYS A 4 6.87 4.28 -3.71
C LYS A 4 6.38 5.68 -3.34
N GLY A 5 6.33 6.60 -4.30
CA GLY A 5 5.89 7.99 -4.10
C GLY A 5 4.38 8.19 -4.09
N LEU A 6 3.58 7.13 -4.31
CA LEU A 6 2.14 7.21 -4.04
C LEU A 6 1.91 7.23 -2.54
N THR A 7 0.85 7.91 -2.10
CA THR A 7 0.43 7.84 -0.70
C THR A 7 -0.34 6.55 -0.42
N VAL A 8 -0.29 6.10 0.84
CA VAL A 8 -1.09 4.94 1.29
C VAL A 8 -2.57 5.15 0.98
N GLY A 9 -3.09 6.36 1.25
CA GLY A 9 -4.49 6.72 1.02
C GLY A 9 -4.89 6.68 -0.46
N GLU A 10 -4.04 7.15 -1.37
CA GLU A 10 -4.29 7.04 -2.81
C GLU A 10 -4.38 5.59 -3.27
N VAL A 11 -3.51 4.71 -2.74
CA VAL A 11 -3.52 3.29 -3.08
C VAL A 11 -4.81 2.64 -2.57
N VAL A 12 -5.17 2.82 -1.30
CA VAL A 12 -6.40 2.26 -0.71
C VAL A 12 -7.65 2.80 -1.40
N HIS A 13 -7.68 4.10 -1.75
CA HIS A 13 -8.83 4.70 -2.42
C HIS A 13 -9.10 4.07 -3.79
N ARG A 14 -8.05 3.76 -4.56
CA ARG A 14 -8.16 3.15 -5.89
C ARG A 14 -8.35 1.63 -5.83
N TYR A 15 -7.69 0.99 -4.85
CA TYR A 15 -7.67 -0.45 -4.66
C TYR A 15 -7.87 -0.78 -3.17
N PRO A 16 -9.13 -0.81 -2.68
CA PRO A 16 -9.41 -1.12 -1.28
C PRO A 16 -8.80 -2.45 -0.81
N GLU A 17 -8.63 -3.41 -1.72
CA GLU A 17 -8.01 -4.71 -1.48
C GLU A 17 -6.51 -4.60 -1.10
N ALA A 18 -5.86 -3.45 -1.37
CA ALA A 18 -4.46 -3.23 -1.00
C ALA A 18 -4.21 -3.26 0.52
N VAL A 19 -5.26 -3.08 1.33
CA VAL A 19 -5.17 -3.24 2.79
C VAL A 19 -4.65 -4.61 3.19
N GLU A 20 -4.97 -5.68 2.45
CA GLU A 20 -4.46 -7.03 2.72
C GLU A 20 -2.94 -7.13 2.50
N VAL A 21 -2.41 -6.43 1.50
CA VAL A 21 -0.97 -6.39 1.24
C VAL A 21 -0.27 -5.57 2.32
N PHE A 22 -0.84 -4.45 2.74
CA PHE A 22 -0.29 -3.66 3.84
C PHE A 22 -0.24 -4.45 5.15
N ASP A 23 -1.30 -5.19 5.47
CA ASP A 23 -1.34 -6.06 6.66
C ASP A 23 -0.29 -7.18 6.59
N LYS A 24 -0.14 -7.84 5.43
CA LYS A 24 0.93 -8.84 5.18
C LYS A 24 2.32 -8.28 5.47
N HIS A 25 2.56 -7.01 5.15
CA HIS A 25 3.85 -6.33 5.31
C HIS A 25 3.94 -5.52 6.61
N GLU A 26 3.05 -5.77 7.58
CA GLU A 26 3.00 -5.13 8.89
C GLU A 26 2.79 -3.60 8.87
N LEU A 27 2.41 -3.05 7.71
CA LEU A 27 1.95 -1.67 7.58
C LEU A 27 0.50 -1.55 8.04
N THR A 28 0.30 -1.71 9.35
CA THR A 28 -1.02 -1.63 9.98
C THR A 28 -1.39 -0.18 10.31
N PHE A 29 -2.63 0.22 10.01
CA PHE A 29 -3.14 1.55 10.36
C PHE A 29 -4.66 1.53 10.53
N CYS A 30 -5.19 2.41 11.38
CA CYS A 30 -6.63 2.58 11.50
C CYS A 30 -7.14 3.65 10.53
N ALA A 31 -8.45 3.68 10.29
CA ALA A 31 -9.08 4.70 9.44
C ALA A 31 -8.81 6.15 9.91
N GLY A 32 -8.45 6.35 11.18
CA GLY A 32 -8.06 7.63 11.77
C GLY A 32 -6.56 7.95 11.71
N CYS A 33 -5.71 7.05 11.18
CA CYS A 33 -4.27 7.28 11.07
C CYS A 33 -3.93 8.24 9.93
N TYR A 34 -4.28 9.52 10.11
CA TYR A 34 -4.02 10.59 9.15
C TYR A 34 -2.54 10.62 8.71
N VAL A 35 -1.59 10.46 9.62
CA VAL A 35 -0.16 10.49 9.26
C VAL A 35 0.17 9.40 8.25
N THR A 36 -0.28 8.16 8.47
CA THR A 36 0.00 7.04 7.57
C THR A 36 -0.71 7.20 6.22
N LEU A 37 -2.00 7.55 6.24
CA LEU A 37 -2.82 7.68 5.03
C LEU A 37 -2.30 8.75 4.08
N PHE A 38 -1.77 9.85 4.60
CA PHE A 38 -1.23 10.96 3.80
C PHE A 38 0.28 10.87 3.56
N SER A 39 0.93 9.81 4.02
CA SER A 39 2.35 9.58 3.75
C SER A 39 2.54 8.75 2.50
N GLU A 40 3.61 9.04 1.77
CA GLU A 40 4.13 8.18 0.70
C GLU A 40 4.45 6.79 1.25
N LEU A 41 4.33 5.76 0.42
CA LEU A 41 4.53 4.35 0.83
C LEU A 41 5.89 4.12 1.51
N GLU A 42 6.96 4.72 0.99
CA GLU A 42 8.30 4.61 1.59
C GLU A 42 8.36 5.21 2.99
N LYS A 43 7.73 6.37 3.18
CA LYS A 43 7.73 7.06 4.48
C LYS A 43 6.85 6.33 5.49
N ALA A 44 5.69 5.88 5.06
CA ALA A 44 4.78 5.08 5.86
C ALA A 44 5.44 3.75 6.30
N ALA A 45 6.14 3.09 5.38
CA ALA A 45 6.92 1.89 5.67
C ALA A 45 8.01 2.16 6.73
N GLY A 46 8.70 3.29 6.63
CA GLY A 46 9.68 3.73 7.63
C GLY A 46 9.09 3.95 9.03
N TYR A 47 7.88 4.52 9.13
CA TYR A 47 7.21 4.71 10.42
C TYR A 47 6.77 3.40 11.06
N ALA A 48 6.34 2.43 10.25
CA ALA A 48 5.87 1.12 10.69
C ALA A 48 6.98 0.07 10.81
N ALA A 49 8.24 0.43 10.48
CA ALA A 49 9.38 -0.49 10.45
C ALA A 49 9.15 -1.74 9.60
N VAL A 50 8.50 -1.56 8.44
CA VAL A 50 8.32 -2.62 7.43
C VAL A 50 9.68 -3.20 7.05
N GLN A 51 9.78 -4.53 7.09
CA GLN A 51 11.06 -5.23 6.91
C GLN A 51 11.58 -5.18 5.47
N ASP A 52 10.71 -5.34 4.48
CA ASP A 52 11.08 -5.29 3.05
C ASP A 52 10.10 -4.42 2.24
N LEU A 53 10.50 -3.17 2.02
CA LEU A 53 9.73 -2.21 1.21
C LEU A 53 9.62 -2.67 -0.25
N GLU A 54 10.66 -3.28 -0.82
CA GLU A 54 10.62 -3.67 -2.24
C GLU A 54 9.64 -4.83 -2.46
N GLU A 55 9.64 -5.80 -1.55
CA GLU A 55 8.66 -6.89 -1.57
C GLU A 55 7.23 -6.36 -1.47
N MET A 56 6.96 -5.42 -0.55
CA MET A 56 5.65 -4.78 -0.43
C MET A 56 5.21 -4.08 -1.73
N ILE A 57 6.12 -3.34 -2.37
CA ILE A 57 5.82 -2.66 -3.64
C ILE A 57 5.56 -3.66 -4.77
N CYS A 58 6.31 -4.76 -4.83
CA CYS A 58 6.10 -5.84 -5.79
C CYS A 58 4.73 -6.50 -5.61
N ASP A 59 4.34 -6.82 -4.38
CA ASP A 59 3.04 -7.40 -4.07
C ASP A 59 1.88 -6.45 -4.44
N LEU A 60 2.02 -5.15 -4.15
CA LEU A 60 1.03 -4.15 -4.55
C LEU A 60 0.87 -4.07 -6.08
N LYS A 61 1.98 -4.11 -6.82
CA LYS A 61 1.94 -4.14 -8.30
C LYS A 61 1.21 -5.39 -8.79
N ALA A 62 1.54 -6.56 -8.26
CA ALA A 62 0.91 -7.82 -8.63
C ALA A 62 -0.60 -7.81 -8.32
N LEU A 63 -1.00 -7.27 -7.17
CA LEU A 63 -2.41 -7.09 -6.81
C LEU A 63 -3.13 -6.20 -7.83
N VAL A 64 -2.57 -5.04 -8.14
CA VAL A 64 -3.16 -4.08 -9.08
C VAL A 64 -3.31 -4.69 -10.47
N GLU A 65 -2.27 -5.34 -10.99
CA GLU A 65 -2.34 -6.03 -12.28
C GLU A 65 -3.44 -7.10 -12.31
N ARG A 66 -3.59 -7.87 -11.21
CA ARG A 66 -4.66 -8.86 -11.08
C ARG A 66 -6.04 -8.21 -11.09
N LEU A 67 -6.25 -7.15 -10.33
CA LEU A 67 -7.54 -6.46 -10.23
C LEU A 67 -7.93 -5.78 -11.55
N GLU A 68 -6.97 -5.15 -12.24
CA GLU A 68 -7.20 -4.52 -13.55
C GLU A 68 -7.59 -5.56 -14.61
N ARG A 69 -7.04 -6.78 -14.57
CA ARG A 69 -7.47 -7.88 -15.44
C ARG A 69 -8.87 -8.42 -15.15
N VAL A 70 -9.35 -8.31 -13.91
CA VAL A 70 -10.68 -8.80 -13.49
C VAL A 70 -11.76 -7.74 -13.74
N ARG A 71 -11.41 -6.45 -13.66
CA ARG A 71 -12.33 -5.32 -13.85
C ARG A 71 -12.49 -4.90 -15.32
N GLY A 72 -11.62 -5.36 -16.21
CA GLY A 72 -11.70 -5.16 -17.67
C GLY A 72 -12.48 -6.27 -18.37
#